data_AF-A0A1D6JQR5-F1
#
_entry.id   AF-A0A1D6JQR5-F1
#
_cell.length_a   1.000
_cell.length_b   1.000
_cell.length_c   1.000
_cell.angle_alpha   90.00
_cell.angle_beta   90.00
_cell.angle_gamma   90.00
#
_symmetry.space_group_name_H-M   'P 1'
#
loop_
_entity.id
_entity.type
_entity.pdbx_description
1 polymer ?
#
loop_
_entity_poly.entity_id
_entity_poly.type
_entity_poly.pdbx_seq_one_letter_code
_entity_poly.pdbx_strand_id
1 'polypeptide(L)'
;MIFAMPNKPGEFSRFDFPETLPAPIKGIWAILRNNEMLTWPEKVKFAIGLLPAMVGGQPYVEAQDGLTVSEWMKKQGVPDRVNDEVFIAMSKALNFINPDELSMQCILIALNRFVQEKHGSKMAFLDGNPPERLCMPIVDHIRSRGGEVRLNSRIKKIELNPDGTVKHFALSDGTQITGDAYVCATPVDIFKLLVPQEWSEITYFKKLEKLVGVPVINVHIWFDRKLNNTYDHLLFSRYLSFKCLCRHVSNPFNAGVGLCSCRRMDWSK
;
A
#
# COMPACT_ATOMS: atom_id res chain seq x y z
N MET A 1 -14.92 5.30 -3.44
CA MET A 1 -14.32 4.96 -2.13
C MET A 1 -15.42 4.90 -1.08
N ILE A 2 -15.42 3.90 -0.19
CA ILE A 2 -16.50 3.66 0.79
C ILE A 2 -15.94 3.68 2.21
N PHE A 3 -16.56 4.45 3.10
CA PHE A 3 -16.14 4.70 4.48
C PHE A 3 -17.25 4.26 5.45
N ALA A 4 -16.88 3.56 6.51
CA ALA A 4 -17.82 3.18 7.58
C ALA A 4 -18.15 4.38 8.47
N MET A 5 -19.43 4.55 8.83
CA MET A 5 -19.89 5.63 9.70
C MET A 5 -19.96 5.16 11.17
N PRO A 6 -19.08 5.63 12.08
CA PRO A 6 -19.03 5.20 13.48
C PRO A 6 -20.28 5.62 14.25
N ASN A 7 -20.79 6.81 13.95
CA ASN A 7 -21.95 7.39 14.61
C ASN A 7 -23.27 6.79 14.08
N LYS A 8 -23.21 5.93 13.07
CA LYS A 8 -24.37 5.28 12.45
C LYS A 8 -24.04 3.82 12.07
N PRO A 9 -24.11 2.88 13.02
CA PRO A 9 -23.77 1.48 12.78
C PRO A 9 -24.54 0.89 11.60
N GLY A 10 -23.82 0.35 10.62
CA GLY A 10 -24.41 -0.25 9.41
C GLY A 10 -24.59 0.72 8.23
N GLU A 11 -24.37 2.03 8.42
CA GLU A 11 -24.36 3.01 7.34
C GLU A 11 -22.94 3.27 6.83
N PHE A 12 -22.83 3.54 5.52
CA PHE A 12 -21.58 3.80 4.84
C PHE A 12 -21.68 5.07 4.00
N SER A 13 -20.65 5.92 4.08
CA SER A 13 -20.53 7.10 3.24
C SER A 13 -19.58 6.82 2.08
N ARG A 14 -19.83 7.42 0.91
CA ARG A 14 -19.04 7.16 -0.31
C ARG A 14 -18.63 8.42 -1.05
N PHE A 15 -17.43 8.38 -1.61
CA PHE A 15 -16.97 9.31 -2.65
C PHE A 15 -17.04 8.60 -4.00
N ASP A 16 -17.96 9.08 -4.83
CA ASP A 16 -18.22 8.57 -6.18
C ASP A 16 -17.54 9.44 -7.23
N PHE A 17 -16.76 8.80 -8.09
CA PHE A 17 -16.01 9.46 -9.14
C PHE A 17 -16.69 9.17 -10.49
N PRO A 18 -17.41 10.14 -11.09
CA PRO A 18 -18.10 9.92 -12.35
C PRO A 18 -17.12 9.62 -13.49
N GLU A 19 -17.43 8.61 -14.30
CA GLU A 19 -16.59 8.22 -15.44
C GLU A 19 -16.64 9.24 -16.59
N THR A 20 -17.70 10.06 -16.63
CA THR A 20 -17.90 11.12 -17.63
C THR A 20 -16.99 12.32 -17.40
N LEU A 21 -16.47 12.53 -16.18
CA LEU A 21 -15.65 13.68 -15.84
C LEU A 21 -14.14 13.35 -15.88
N PRO A 22 -13.28 14.26 -16.36
CA PRO A 22 -11.83 14.06 -16.33
C PRO A 22 -11.27 14.28 -14.91
N ALA A 23 -10.02 13.86 -14.70
CA ALA A 23 -9.25 14.28 -13.53
C ALA A 23 -8.77 15.74 -13.73
N PRO A 24 -8.73 16.59 -12.68
CA PRO A 24 -9.15 16.36 -11.29
C PRO A 24 -10.65 16.60 -11.02
N ILE A 25 -11.43 17.03 -12.02
CA ILE A 25 -12.84 17.47 -11.87
C ILE A 25 -13.71 16.39 -11.22
N LYS A 26 -13.55 15.11 -11.59
CA LYS A 26 -14.27 13.99 -10.97
C LYS A 26 -14.06 13.89 -9.45
N GLY A 27 -12.87 14.24 -8.95
CA GLY A 27 -12.53 14.18 -7.53
C GLY A 27 -13.14 15.34 -6.77
N ILE A 28 -13.08 16.55 -7.36
CA ILE A 28 -13.78 17.73 -6.85
C ILE A 28 -15.28 17.44 -6.75
N TRP A 29 -15.88 16.87 -7.79
CA TRP A 29 -17.30 16.50 -7.80
C TRP A 29 -17.64 15.46 -6.73
N ALA A 30 -16.79 14.45 -6.53
CA ALA A 30 -16.96 13.44 -5.50
C ALA A 30 -17.02 14.07 -4.10
N ILE A 31 -16.12 15.01 -3.80
CA ILE A 31 -16.07 15.75 -2.53
C ILE A 31 -17.30 16.65 -2.38
N LEU A 32 -17.69 17.37 -3.43
CA LEU A 32 -18.84 18.27 -3.40
C LEU A 32 -20.15 17.51 -3.15
N ARG A 33 -20.34 16.34 -3.78
CA ARG A 33 -21.56 15.54 -3.66
C ARG A 33 -21.72 14.86 -2.29
N ASN A 34 -20.63 14.54 -1.60
CA ASN A 34 -20.70 13.89 -0.30
C ASN A 34 -21.08 14.88 0.81
N ASN A 35 -22.19 14.66 1.53
CA ASN A 35 -22.67 15.59 2.55
C ASN A 35 -22.54 15.05 3.98
N GLU A 36 -22.07 13.82 4.15
CA GLU A 36 -22.04 13.15 5.45
C GLU A 36 -20.66 13.19 6.10
N MET A 37 -19.58 13.24 5.31
CA MET A 37 -18.21 13.26 5.84
C MET A 37 -17.66 14.66 6.05
N LEU A 38 -18.05 15.64 5.22
CA LEU A 38 -17.51 17.00 5.26
C LEU A 38 -18.63 18.04 5.17
N THR A 39 -18.59 19.01 6.07
CA THR A 39 -19.44 20.21 6.01
C THR A 39 -18.97 21.16 4.91
N TRP A 40 -19.84 22.07 4.47
CA TRP A 40 -19.49 23.07 3.45
C TRP A 40 -18.28 23.93 3.81
N PRO A 41 -18.17 24.49 5.04
CA PRO A 41 -16.97 25.25 5.43
C PRO A 41 -15.70 24.41 5.42
N GLU A 42 -15.78 23.14 5.81
CA GLU A 42 -14.65 22.20 5.76
C GLU A 42 -14.22 21.93 4.31
N LYS A 43 -15.17 21.71 3.40
CA LYS A 43 -14.88 21.51 1.96
C LYS A 43 -14.14 22.70 1.35
N VAL A 44 -14.57 23.92 1.65
CA VAL A 44 -13.95 25.16 1.12
C VAL A 44 -12.51 25.28 1.64
N LYS A 45 -12.30 25.16 2.95
CA LYS A 45 -10.95 25.23 3.54
C LYS A 45 -10.05 24.11 3.04
N PHE A 46 -10.58 22.90 2.88
CA PHE A 46 -9.85 21.76 2.34
C PHE A 46 -9.39 22.00 0.89
N ALA A 47 -10.28 22.52 0.04
CA ALA A 47 -9.95 22.86 -1.35
C ALA A 47 -8.85 23.92 -1.43
N ILE A 48 -8.94 24.97 -0.60
CA ILE A 48 -7.91 26.03 -0.53
C ILE A 48 -6.58 25.44 -0.06
N GLY A 49 -6.58 24.61 0.99
CA GLY A 49 -5.37 24.04 1.57
C GLY A 49 -4.62 23.11 0.61
N LEU A 50 -5.33 22.34 -0.21
CA LEU A 50 -4.75 21.43 -1.22
C LEU A 50 -4.34 22.12 -2.53
N LEU A 51 -4.82 23.33 -2.81
CA LEU A 51 -4.57 24.00 -4.08
C LEU A 51 -3.06 24.17 -4.39
N PRO A 52 -2.20 24.61 -3.45
CA PRO A 52 -0.76 24.71 -3.70
C PRO A 52 -0.12 23.37 -4.06
N ALA A 53 -0.59 22.28 -3.46
CA ALA A 53 -0.06 20.95 -3.71
C ALA A 53 -0.47 20.39 -5.08
N MET A 54 -1.67 20.74 -5.56
CA MET A 54 -2.12 20.35 -6.90
C MET A 54 -1.37 21.10 -8.02
N VAL A 55 -0.90 22.31 -7.74
CA VAL A 55 -0.19 23.16 -8.73
C VAL A 55 1.33 23.00 -8.66
N GLY A 56 1.89 22.74 -7.48
CA GLY A 56 3.33 22.81 -7.21
C GLY A 56 4.21 21.75 -7.89
N GLY A 57 3.62 20.72 -8.51
CA GLY A 57 4.37 19.66 -9.19
C GLY A 57 5.31 18.86 -8.28
N GLN A 58 6.18 18.06 -8.89
CA GLN A 58 7.07 17.14 -8.17
C GLN A 58 8.04 17.82 -7.18
N PRO A 59 8.68 18.97 -7.51
CA PRO A 59 9.59 19.64 -6.56
C PRO A 59 8.88 20.14 -5.30
N TYR A 60 7.63 20.60 -5.42
CA TYR A 60 6.84 20.99 -4.26
C TYR A 60 6.56 19.80 -3.35
N VAL A 61 6.20 18.65 -3.93
CA VAL A 61 5.90 17.42 -3.20
C VAL A 61 7.12 16.95 -2.41
N GLU A 62 8.30 16.93 -3.02
CA GLU A 62 9.57 16.58 -2.35
C GLU A 62 9.92 17.53 -1.21
N ALA A 63 9.65 18.82 -1.37
CA ALA A 63 9.86 19.80 -0.31
C ALA A 63 8.95 19.61 0.91
N GLN A 64 7.88 18.79 0.83
CA GLN A 64 6.99 18.51 1.96
C GLN A 64 7.41 17.27 2.78
N ASP A 65 8.51 16.59 2.45
CA ASP A 65 8.93 15.39 3.18
C ASP A 65 9.33 15.67 4.64
N GLY A 66 9.72 16.91 4.94
CA GLY A 66 10.09 17.35 6.29
C GLY A 66 8.90 17.62 7.22
N LEU A 67 7.66 17.51 6.74
CA LEU A 67 6.45 17.76 7.53
C LEU A 67 5.62 16.49 7.63
N THR A 68 5.04 16.25 8.81
CA THR A 68 4.02 15.22 8.97
C THR A 68 2.72 15.65 8.30
N VAL A 69 1.80 14.72 8.03
CA VAL A 69 0.49 15.03 7.45
C VAL A 69 -0.26 16.00 8.35
N SER A 70 -0.30 15.75 9.66
CA SER A 70 -0.99 16.61 10.63
C SER A 70 -0.42 18.04 10.67
N GLU A 71 0.92 18.18 10.68
CA GLU A 71 1.58 19.49 10.66
C GLU A 71 1.29 20.27 9.38
N TRP A 72 1.36 19.58 8.23
CA TRP A 72 1.09 20.21 6.94
C TRP A 72 -0.37 20.65 6.82
N MET A 73 -1.32 19.81 7.23
CA MET A 73 -2.75 20.15 7.19
C MET A 73 -3.04 21.41 8.01
N LYS A 74 -2.48 21.48 9.23
CA LYS A 74 -2.62 22.64 10.11
C LYS A 74 -1.99 23.89 9.51
N LYS A 75 -0.79 23.78 8.92
CA LYS A 75 -0.10 24.89 8.23
C LYS A 75 -0.92 25.44 7.06
N GLN A 76 -1.62 24.57 6.33
CA GLN A 76 -2.45 24.94 5.18
C GLN A 76 -3.87 25.40 5.57
N GLY A 77 -4.19 25.46 6.86
CA GLY A 77 -5.50 25.88 7.36
C GLY A 77 -6.62 24.87 7.10
N VAL A 78 -6.26 23.61 6.84
CA VAL A 78 -7.23 22.51 6.73
C VAL A 78 -7.77 22.21 8.13
N PRO A 79 -9.09 22.10 8.33
CA PRO A 79 -9.63 21.84 9.66
C PRO A 79 -9.18 20.49 10.23
N ASP A 80 -8.86 20.46 11.52
CA ASP A 80 -8.37 19.26 12.22
C ASP A 80 -9.30 18.06 12.04
N ARG A 81 -10.63 18.29 12.05
CA ARG A 81 -11.62 17.24 11.81
C ARG A 81 -11.47 16.57 10.43
N VAL A 82 -11.03 17.28 9.40
CA VAL A 82 -10.78 16.68 8.07
C VAL A 82 -9.56 15.74 8.14
N ASN A 83 -8.53 16.14 8.88
CA ASN A 83 -7.37 15.30 9.14
C ASN A 83 -7.78 14.00 9.85
N ASP A 84 -8.62 14.12 10.88
CA ASP A 84 -9.05 12.97 11.69
C ASP A 84 -10.01 12.04 10.94
N GLU A 85 -10.95 12.58 10.18
CA GLU A 85 -12.00 11.79 9.51
C GLU A 85 -11.53 11.14 8.21
N VAL A 86 -10.64 11.81 7.45
CA VAL A 86 -10.21 11.37 6.12
C VAL A 86 -8.76 10.92 6.11
N PHE A 87 -7.86 11.72 6.69
CA PHE A 87 -6.42 11.47 6.56
C PHE A 87 -5.90 10.41 7.53
N ILE A 88 -6.55 10.17 8.68
CA ILE A 88 -6.27 8.95 9.47
C ILE A 88 -6.49 7.70 8.63
N ALA A 89 -7.63 7.60 7.95
CA ALA A 89 -7.95 6.44 7.12
C ALA A 89 -6.96 6.30 5.94
N MET A 90 -6.58 7.42 5.32
CA MET A 90 -5.65 7.42 4.19
C MET A 90 -4.21 7.07 4.59
N SER A 91 -3.69 7.68 5.65
CA SER A 91 -2.33 7.41 6.18
C SER A 91 -2.17 5.95 6.55
N LYS A 92 -3.17 5.41 7.28
CA LYS A 92 -3.23 4.00 7.66
C LYS A 92 -3.33 3.06 6.47
N ALA A 93 -4.05 3.44 5.43
CA ALA A 93 -4.20 2.61 4.23
C ALA A 93 -2.94 2.54 3.36
N LEU A 94 -2.11 3.58 3.41
CA LEU A 94 -0.87 3.71 2.62
C LEU A 94 0.33 3.10 3.34
N ASN A 95 0.54 3.42 4.62
CA ASN A 95 1.75 3.05 5.34
C ASN A 95 1.51 2.52 6.77
N PHE A 96 0.25 2.21 7.12
CA PHE A 96 -0.14 1.61 8.40
C PHE A 96 0.15 2.44 9.66
N ILE A 97 0.58 3.69 9.50
CA ILE A 97 0.85 4.66 10.59
C ILE A 97 -0.14 5.83 10.58
N ASN A 98 -0.18 6.58 11.67
CA ASN A 98 -1.06 7.74 11.84
C ASN A 98 -0.52 9.00 11.11
N PRO A 99 -1.37 10.01 10.83
CA PRO A 99 -0.96 11.22 10.12
C PRO A 99 0.03 12.13 10.86
N ASP A 100 0.15 11.99 12.18
CA ASP A 100 1.15 12.65 13.02
C ASP A 100 2.56 12.03 12.91
N GLU A 101 2.68 10.83 12.32
CA GLU A 101 3.97 10.17 12.08
C GLU A 101 4.31 10.08 10.58
N LEU A 102 3.30 10.11 9.70
CA LEU A 102 3.49 9.97 8.26
C LEU A 102 3.99 11.26 7.63
N SER A 103 5.01 11.16 6.77
CA SER A 103 5.44 12.26 5.89
C SER A 103 4.34 12.68 4.91
N MET A 104 4.12 13.99 4.79
CA MET A 104 3.14 14.55 3.86
C MET A 104 3.47 14.22 2.40
N GLN A 105 4.74 14.02 2.07
CA GLN A 105 5.16 13.60 0.73
C GLN A 105 4.42 12.32 0.29
N CYS A 106 4.22 11.36 1.20
CA CYS A 106 3.50 10.11 0.93
C CYS A 106 2.05 10.37 0.48
N ILE A 107 1.33 11.25 1.18
CA ILE A 107 -0.04 11.63 0.85
C ILE A 107 -0.10 12.39 -0.47
N LEU A 108 0.83 13.33 -0.70
CA LEU A 108 0.85 14.13 -1.91
C LEU A 108 1.13 13.29 -3.17
N ILE A 109 2.04 12.31 -3.09
CA ILE A 109 2.27 11.36 -4.19
C ILE A 109 0.98 10.58 -4.48
N ALA A 110 0.29 10.11 -3.44
CA ALA A 110 -0.98 9.40 -3.60
C ALA A 110 -2.04 10.31 -4.25
N LEU A 111 -2.20 11.55 -3.77
CA LEU A 111 -3.14 12.54 -4.33
C LEU A 111 -2.80 12.92 -5.77
N ASN A 112 -1.52 13.00 -6.13
CA ASN A 112 -1.09 13.32 -7.48
C ASN A 112 -1.62 12.30 -8.51
N ARG A 113 -1.73 11.01 -8.14
CA ARG A 113 -2.38 9.99 -8.98
C ARG A 113 -3.87 10.27 -9.23
N PHE A 114 -4.58 10.89 -8.28
CA PHE A 114 -5.99 11.30 -8.47
C PHE A 114 -6.12 12.47 -9.45
N VAL A 115 -5.10 13.33 -9.52
CA VAL A 115 -5.10 14.54 -10.34
C VAL A 115 -4.61 14.25 -11.76
N GLN A 116 -3.55 13.46 -11.91
CA GLN A 116 -2.90 13.24 -13.21
C GLN A 116 -3.64 12.23 -14.09
N GLU A 117 -4.16 11.14 -13.52
CA GLU A 117 -4.72 10.04 -14.30
C GLU A 117 -6.24 9.94 -14.12
N LYS A 118 -6.97 9.88 -15.25
CA LYS A 118 -8.43 9.68 -15.25
C LYS A 118 -8.85 8.41 -14.50
N HIS A 119 -8.01 7.37 -14.46
CA HIS A 119 -8.29 6.12 -13.75
C HIS A 119 -7.28 5.80 -12.63
N GLY A 120 -6.37 6.72 -12.28
CA GLY A 120 -5.31 6.46 -11.29
C GLY A 120 -5.81 6.17 -9.87
N SER A 121 -7.06 6.54 -9.57
CA SER A 121 -7.73 6.23 -8.31
C SER A 121 -8.63 4.98 -8.34
N LYS A 122 -8.69 4.28 -9.48
CA LYS A 122 -9.50 3.06 -9.62
C LYS A 122 -8.79 1.91 -8.91
N MET A 123 -9.53 1.19 -8.09
CA MET A 123 -9.02 0.04 -7.35
C MET A 123 -9.32 -1.25 -8.12
N ALA A 124 -8.41 -2.21 -8.03
CA ALA A 124 -8.57 -3.54 -8.60
C ALA A 124 -8.13 -4.60 -7.60
N PHE A 125 -8.73 -5.78 -7.71
CA PHE A 125 -8.36 -6.96 -6.95
C PHE A 125 -7.81 -8.00 -7.90
N LEU A 126 -6.77 -8.71 -7.46
CA LEU A 126 -6.33 -9.92 -8.16
C LEU A 126 -7.46 -10.96 -8.08
N ASP A 127 -7.60 -11.77 -9.12
CA ASP A 127 -8.67 -12.77 -9.24
C ASP A 127 -8.36 -14.08 -8.51
N GLY A 128 -7.18 -14.20 -7.91
CA GLY A 128 -6.70 -15.35 -7.16
C GLY A 128 -5.37 -15.03 -6.47
N ASN A 129 -4.74 -16.05 -5.90
CA ASN A 129 -3.65 -15.83 -4.95
C ASN A 129 -2.42 -15.26 -5.68
N PRO A 130 -1.69 -14.29 -5.09
CA PRO A 130 -0.56 -13.66 -5.76
C PRO A 130 0.52 -14.63 -6.25
N PRO A 131 0.91 -15.69 -5.50
CA PRO A 131 1.90 -16.65 -5.97
C PRO A 131 1.54 -17.26 -7.33
N GLU A 132 0.32 -17.76 -7.50
CA GLU A 132 -0.09 -18.44 -8.74
C GLU A 132 -0.50 -17.45 -9.84
N ARG A 133 -1.24 -16.39 -9.50
CA ARG A 133 -1.85 -15.50 -10.51
C ARG A 133 -0.92 -14.41 -11.01
N LEU A 134 0.12 -14.05 -10.24
CA LEU A 134 1.05 -12.98 -10.59
C LEU A 134 2.50 -13.47 -10.61
N CYS A 135 2.96 -14.15 -9.57
CA CYS A 135 4.37 -14.54 -9.47
C CYS A 135 4.74 -15.64 -10.48
N MET A 136 3.91 -16.68 -10.63
CA MET A 136 4.18 -17.77 -11.57
C MET A 136 4.32 -17.32 -13.03
N PRO A 137 3.44 -16.45 -13.59
CA PRO A 137 3.64 -15.89 -14.92
C PRO A 137 5.02 -15.20 -15.11
N ILE A 138 5.53 -14.51 -14.08
CA ILE A 138 6.86 -13.89 -14.12
C ILE A 138 7.96 -14.95 -14.11
N VAL A 139 7.82 -15.98 -13.26
CA VAL A 139 8.76 -17.11 -13.19
C VAL A 139 8.85 -17.84 -14.53
N ASP A 140 7.71 -18.12 -15.16
CA ASP A 140 7.65 -18.79 -16.47
C ASP A 140 8.30 -17.93 -17.56
N HIS A 141 8.05 -16.61 -17.52
CA HIS A 141 8.68 -15.66 -18.44
C HIS A 141 10.21 -15.65 -18.32
N ILE A 142 10.74 -15.68 -17.09
CA ILE A 142 12.19 -15.73 -16.81
C ILE A 142 12.77 -17.07 -17.30
N ARG A 143 12.14 -18.19 -16.94
CA ARG A 143 12.62 -19.54 -17.30
C ARG A 143 12.61 -19.79 -18.81
N SER A 144 11.60 -19.31 -19.52
CA SER A 144 11.53 -19.41 -20.98
C SER A 144 12.66 -18.67 -21.71
N ARG A 145 13.38 -17.77 -21.02
CA ARG A 145 14.53 -17.01 -21.52
C ARG A 145 15.86 -17.49 -20.95
N GLY A 146 15.89 -18.68 -20.33
CA GLY A 146 17.09 -19.28 -19.77
C GLY A 146 17.47 -18.79 -18.38
N GLY A 147 16.64 -17.96 -17.73
CA GLY A 147 16.86 -17.53 -16.35
C GLY A 147 16.46 -18.61 -15.33
N GLU A 148 17.11 -18.61 -14.18
CA GLU A 148 16.83 -19.56 -13.10
C GLU A 148 16.06 -18.91 -11.95
N VAL A 149 15.08 -19.64 -11.41
CA VAL A 149 14.35 -19.24 -10.19
C VAL A 149 14.38 -20.40 -9.21
N ARG A 150 15.07 -20.20 -8.08
CA ARG A 150 15.27 -21.19 -7.03
C ARG A 150 14.62 -20.75 -5.73
N LEU A 151 13.78 -21.61 -5.16
CA LEU A 151 13.15 -21.42 -3.86
C LEU A 151 14.01 -22.05 -2.76
N ASN A 152 13.76 -21.68 -1.50
CA ASN A 152 14.50 -22.19 -0.33
C ASN A 152 16.02 -21.91 -0.36
N SER A 153 16.45 -20.91 -1.13
CA SER A 153 17.85 -20.52 -1.29
C SER A 153 18.18 -19.26 -0.49
N ARG A 154 18.09 -19.34 0.85
CA ARG A 154 18.34 -18.17 1.72
C ARG A 154 19.82 -17.78 1.71
N ILE A 155 20.11 -16.54 1.32
CA ILE A 155 21.43 -15.92 1.44
C ILE A 155 21.74 -15.71 2.93
N LYS A 156 22.90 -16.22 3.36
CA LYS A 156 23.41 -16.11 4.72
C LYS A 156 24.42 -14.97 4.85
N LYS A 157 25.27 -14.76 3.85
CA LYS A 157 26.32 -13.73 3.88
C LYS A 157 26.70 -13.28 2.47
N ILE A 158 27.06 -12.00 2.35
CA ILE A 158 27.72 -11.42 1.18
C ILE A 158 29.23 -11.51 1.44
N GLU A 159 29.93 -12.38 0.72
CA GLU A 159 31.39 -12.51 0.87
C GLU A 159 32.09 -11.57 -0.11
N LEU A 160 33.14 -10.91 0.36
CA LEU A 160 33.88 -9.90 -0.40
C LEU A 160 35.23 -10.43 -0.90
N ASN A 161 35.68 -9.84 -2.00
CA ASN A 161 37.06 -9.90 -2.46
C ASN A 161 37.92 -8.93 -1.63
N PRO A 162 39.27 -9.04 -1.69
CA PRO A 162 40.18 -8.15 -0.97
C PRO A 162 40.04 -6.66 -1.34
N ASP A 163 39.48 -6.35 -2.52
CA ASP A 163 39.24 -4.98 -3.00
C ASP A 163 37.88 -4.41 -2.54
N GLY A 164 37.10 -5.18 -1.77
CA GLY A 164 35.78 -4.79 -1.26
C GLY A 164 34.62 -5.06 -2.23
N THR A 165 34.87 -5.62 -3.42
CA THR A 165 33.81 -6.06 -4.35
C THR A 165 33.20 -7.40 -3.93
N VAL A 166 32.02 -7.74 -4.42
CA VAL A 166 31.37 -9.02 -4.07
C VAL A 166 32.07 -10.19 -4.74
N LYS A 167 32.50 -11.17 -3.94
CA LYS A 167 33.07 -12.44 -4.41
C LYS A 167 31.98 -13.44 -4.77
N HIS A 168 31.02 -13.65 -3.86
CA HIS A 168 29.84 -14.52 -4.05
C HIS A 168 28.78 -14.26 -2.98
N PHE A 169 27.57 -14.75 -3.22
CA PHE A 169 26.55 -14.91 -2.16
C PHE A 169 26.65 -16.31 -1.56
N ALA A 170 26.93 -16.37 -0.27
CA ALA A 170 26.95 -17.62 0.49
C ALA A 170 25.54 -17.94 0.97
N LEU A 171 24.99 -19.09 0.55
CA LEU A 171 23.68 -19.57 0.98
C LEU A 171 23.77 -20.25 2.36
N SER A 172 22.60 -20.46 2.97
CA SER A 172 22.49 -21.02 4.33
C SER A 172 22.94 -22.48 4.42
N ASP A 173 22.89 -23.22 3.30
CA ASP A 173 23.35 -24.60 3.15
C ASP A 173 24.86 -24.71 2.83
N GLY A 174 25.56 -23.58 2.73
CA GLY A 174 26.97 -23.50 2.36
C GLY A 174 27.24 -23.40 0.86
N THR A 175 26.20 -23.50 0.01
CA THR A 175 26.34 -23.32 -1.44
C THR A 175 26.79 -21.89 -1.75
N GLN A 176 27.73 -21.74 -2.68
CA GLN A 176 28.25 -20.44 -3.11
C GLN A 176 27.70 -20.09 -4.49
N ILE A 177 27.06 -18.93 -4.62
CA ILE A 177 26.52 -18.45 -5.90
C ILE A 177 27.34 -17.28 -6.40
N THR A 178 27.92 -17.45 -7.59
CA THR A 178 28.70 -16.44 -8.30
C THR A 178 27.94 -15.88 -9.49
N GLY A 179 28.30 -14.66 -9.91
CA GLY A 179 27.78 -14.02 -11.12
C GLY A 179 28.55 -12.73 -11.41
N ASP A 180 28.34 -12.18 -12.60
CA ASP A 180 28.98 -10.92 -13.04
C ASP A 180 28.43 -9.69 -12.31
N ALA A 181 27.17 -9.77 -11.85
CA ALA A 181 26.50 -8.73 -11.10
C ALA A 181 25.63 -9.33 -9.99
N TYR A 182 25.49 -8.58 -8.89
CA TYR A 182 24.71 -8.99 -7.73
C TYR A 182 23.65 -7.94 -7.42
N VAL A 183 22.40 -8.40 -7.24
CA VAL A 183 21.27 -7.53 -6.88
C VAL A 183 20.65 -8.07 -5.60
N CYS A 184 20.48 -7.20 -4.60
CA CYS A 184 19.78 -7.54 -3.37
C CYS A 184 18.37 -6.94 -3.38
N ALA A 185 17.37 -7.78 -3.62
CA ALA A 185 15.95 -7.41 -3.64
C ALA A 185 15.23 -7.80 -2.33
N THR A 186 15.95 -7.81 -1.20
CA THR A 186 15.37 -8.13 0.12
C THR A 186 14.81 -6.88 0.81
N PRO A 187 13.90 -7.02 1.78
CA PRO A 187 13.50 -5.90 2.65
C PRO A 187 14.71 -5.21 3.28
N VAL A 188 14.62 -3.89 3.48
CA VAL A 188 15.75 -3.08 3.99
C VAL A 188 16.26 -3.57 5.35
N ASP A 189 15.39 -4.08 6.21
CA ASP A 189 15.78 -4.62 7.51
C ASP A 189 16.65 -5.88 7.39
N ILE A 190 16.33 -6.76 6.43
CA ILE A 190 17.16 -7.93 6.14
C ILE A 190 18.46 -7.50 5.47
N PHE A 191 18.40 -6.54 4.54
CA PHE A 191 19.59 -6.06 3.85
C PHE A 191 20.59 -5.43 4.83
N LYS A 192 20.15 -4.58 5.76
CA LYS A 192 21.00 -3.98 6.81
C LYS A 192 21.80 -5.03 7.60
N LEU A 193 21.20 -6.20 7.86
CA LEU A 193 21.89 -7.31 8.56
C LEU A 193 22.89 -8.07 7.68
N LEU A 194 22.76 -7.95 6.35
CA LEU A 194 23.62 -8.60 5.36
C LEU A 194 24.73 -7.67 4.84
N VAL A 195 24.66 -6.35 5.11
CA VAL A 195 25.68 -5.39 4.70
C VAL A 195 27.02 -5.80 5.35
N PRO A 196 28.07 -6.06 4.56
CA PRO A 196 29.40 -6.35 5.08
C PRO A 196 29.93 -5.20 5.95
N GLN A 197 30.72 -5.52 6.96
CA GLN A 197 31.24 -4.52 7.90
C GLN A 197 32.10 -3.47 7.18
N GLU A 198 32.81 -3.86 6.14
CA GLU A 198 33.65 -3.00 5.30
C GLU A 198 32.83 -1.91 4.58
N TRP A 199 31.52 -2.12 4.40
CA TRP A 199 30.63 -1.19 3.74
C TRP A 199 29.88 -0.28 4.74
N SER A 200 29.98 -0.51 6.05
CA SER A 200 29.15 0.17 7.06
C SER A 200 29.33 1.69 7.08
N GLU A 201 30.56 2.18 6.83
CA GLU A 201 30.87 3.62 6.85
C GLU A 201 30.61 4.31 5.50
N ILE A 202 30.27 3.58 4.45
CA ILE A 202 29.91 4.20 3.17
C ILE A 202 28.56 4.89 3.33
N THR A 203 28.52 6.20 3.04
CA THR A 203 27.35 7.07 3.20
C THR A 203 26.05 6.49 2.63
N TYR A 204 26.15 5.75 1.51
CA TYR A 204 25.00 5.09 0.90
C TYR A 204 24.34 4.07 1.85
N PHE A 205 25.11 3.16 2.45
CA PHE A 205 24.58 2.13 3.34
C PHE A 205 24.19 2.70 4.72
N LYS A 206 24.92 3.71 5.22
CA LYS A 206 24.60 4.39 6.48
C LYS A 206 23.22 5.08 6.46
N LYS A 207 22.83 5.65 5.32
CA LYS A 207 21.50 6.26 5.15
C LYS A 207 20.34 5.29 5.37
N LEU A 208 20.58 3.98 5.25
CA LEU A 208 19.56 2.94 5.45
C LEU A 208 19.12 2.83 6.92
N GLU A 209 19.91 3.30 7.88
CA GLU A 209 19.57 3.27 9.31
C GLU A 209 18.25 3.98 9.63
N LYS A 210 17.93 5.05 8.88
CA LYS A 210 16.67 5.78 9.03
C LYS A 210 15.45 4.99 8.52
N LEU A 211 15.66 3.96 7.70
CA LEU A 211 14.59 3.16 7.11
C LEU A 211 14.34 1.92 7.98
N VAL A 212 13.19 1.89 8.65
CA VAL A 212 12.79 0.78 9.53
C VAL A 212 11.41 0.29 9.13
N GLY A 213 11.24 -1.03 9.07
CA GLY A 213 9.95 -1.66 8.77
C GLY A 213 8.87 -1.32 9.80
N VAL A 214 7.66 -1.02 9.31
CA VAL A 214 6.47 -0.78 10.13
C VAL A 214 5.77 -2.12 10.41
N PRO A 215 5.39 -2.42 11.67
CA PRO A 215 4.67 -3.64 12.00
C PRO A 215 3.24 -3.60 11.44
N VAL A 216 2.77 -4.73 10.89
CA VAL A 216 1.42 -4.86 10.34
C VAL A 216 0.85 -6.26 10.61
N ILE A 217 -0.46 -6.34 10.86
CA ILE A 217 -1.19 -7.59 11.07
C ILE A 217 -2.27 -7.68 10.01
N ASN A 218 -2.42 -8.86 9.41
CA ASN A 218 -3.49 -9.16 8.46
C ASN A 218 -4.38 -10.27 9.02
N VAL A 219 -5.68 -9.97 9.16
CA VAL A 219 -6.65 -10.84 9.84
C VAL A 219 -7.63 -11.43 8.81
N HIS A 220 -7.83 -12.74 8.89
CA HIS A 220 -8.79 -13.48 8.06
C HIS A 220 -9.82 -14.16 8.97
N ILE A 221 -11.11 -13.88 8.76
CA ILE A 221 -12.21 -14.45 9.55
C ILE A 221 -13.22 -15.06 8.59
N TRP A 222 -13.53 -16.34 8.81
CA TRP A 222 -14.58 -17.06 8.10
C TRP A 222 -15.80 -17.18 9.00
N PHE A 223 -16.95 -16.74 8.49
CA PHE A 223 -18.24 -16.88 9.16
C PHE A 223 -18.96 -18.14 8.67
N ASP A 224 -19.83 -18.68 9.52
CA ASP A 224 -20.72 -19.80 9.20
C ASP A 224 -21.77 -19.44 8.12
N ARG A 225 -22.14 -18.15 8.05
CA ARG A 225 -23.14 -17.62 7.12
C ARG A 225 -22.56 -16.57 6.20
N LYS A 226 -23.18 -16.44 5.02
CA LYS A 226 -22.92 -15.31 4.13
C LYS A 226 -23.53 -14.05 4.74
N LEU A 227 -22.71 -12.99 4.83
CA LEU A 227 -23.17 -11.67 5.27
C LEU A 227 -24.05 -11.04 4.18
N ASN A 228 -25.23 -10.54 4.56
CA ASN A 228 -26.18 -9.93 3.63
C ASN A 228 -25.73 -8.53 3.15
N ASN A 229 -25.15 -7.74 4.05
CA ASN A 229 -24.73 -6.36 3.78
C ASN A 229 -23.23 -6.30 3.50
N THR A 230 -22.83 -6.70 2.29
CA THR A 230 -21.42 -6.67 1.85
C THR A 230 -21.26 -5.94 0.52
N TYR A 231 -20.07 -5.40 0.28
CA TYR A 231 -19.74 -4.68 -0.96
C TYR A 231 -18.60 -5.39 -1.68
N ASP A 232 -18.69 -5.48 -3.01
CA ASP A 232 -17.57 -5.87 -3.88
C ASP A 232 -16.63 -4.67 -4.11
N HIS A 233 -16.07 -4.17 -3.01
CA HIS A 233 -15.17 -3.02 -3.00
C HIS A 233 -14.29 -3.06 -1.75
N LEU A 234 -13.18 -2.31 -1.78
CA LEU A 234 -12.43 -1.99 -0.57
C LEU A 234 -13.23 -1.03 0.33
N LEU A 235 -13.35 -1.36 1.62
CA LEU A 235 -13.94 -0.51 2.65
C LEU A 235 -12.87 0.10 3.56
N PHE A 236 -13.07 1.35 3.96
CA PHE A 236 -12.26 2.04 4.97
C PHE A 236 -13.03 2.09 6.30
N SER A 237 -12.55 1.38 7.32
CA SER A 237 -13.16 1.32 8.66
C SER A 237 -12.92 2.57 9.54
N ARG A 238 -12.17 3.56 9.04
CA ARG A 238 -11.86 4.87 9.65
C ARG A 238 -10.94 4.89 10.88
N TYR A 239 -11.03 3.95 11.82
CA TYR A 239 -10.21 3.98 13.06
C TYR A 239 -9.14 2.90 13.16
N LEU A 240 -9.43 1.70 12.67
CA LEU A 240 -8.44 0.64 12.46
C LEU A 240 -8.19 0.46 10.97
N SER A 241 -7.00 -0.01 10.59
CA SER A 241 -6.67 -0.37 9.21
C SER A 241 -7.31 -1.72 8.81
N PHE A 242 -8.64 -1.88 8.93
CA PHE A 242 -9.30 -3.05 8.37
C PHE A 242 -9.59 -2.80 6.89
N LYS A 243 -8.75 -3.34 6.02
CA LYS A 243 -9.16 -3.64 4.64
C LYS A 243 -10.05 -4.88 4.71
N CYS A 244 -11.34 -4.68 4.91
CA CYS A 244 -12.30 -5.78 4.88
C CYS A 244 -12.58 -6.17 3.42
N LEU A 245 -12.27 -7.42 3.07
CA LEU A 245 -12.56 -8.00 1.76
C LEU A 245 -13.76 -8.95 1.89
N CYS A 246 -14.87 -8.61 1.25
CA CYS A 246 -16.03 -9.50 1.17
C CYS A 246 -16.30 -9.88 -0.30
N ARG A 247 -15.66 -10.95 -0.79
CA ARG A 247 -15.89 -11.43 -2.17
C ARG A 247 -16.76 -12.69 -2.21
N HIS A 248 -17.43 -12.89 -3.33
CA HIS A 248 -18.07 -14.16 -3.68
C HIS A 248 -17.04 -15.05 -4.39
N VAL A 249 -16.77 -16.25 -3.87
CA VAL A 249 -15.82 -17.21 -4.47
C VAL A 249 -16.52 -18.55 -4.63
N SER A 250 -16.55 -19.06 -5.86
CA SER A 250 -17.34 -20.22 -6.28
C SER A 250 -16.63 -21.57 -6.16
N ASN A 251 -15.31 -21.62 -5.89
CA ASN A 251 -14.57 -22.88 -5.78
C ASN A 251 -13.46 -22.87 -4.69
N PRO A 252 -13.46 -23.77 -3.67
CA PRO A 252 -12.50 -23.73 -2.54
C PRO A 252 -11.15 -24.41 -2.70
N PHE A 253 -10.97 -25.28 -3.67
CA PHE A 253 -9.78 -26.14 -3.68
C PHE A 253 -8.51 -25.49 -4.27
N ASN A 254 -8.63 -24.36 -4.99
CA ASN A 254 -7.49 -23.65 -5.59
C ASN A 254 -7.10 -22.37 -4.83
N ALA A 255 -7.62 -22.17 -3.63
CA ALA A 255 -7.27 -21.01 -2.82
C ALA A 255 -6.02 -21.30 -1.98
N GLY A 256 -4.86 -21.38 -2.64
CA GLY A 256 -3.56 -21.28 -1.97
C GLY A 256 -3.49 -20.00 -1.13
N VAL A 257 -2.80 -20.06 0.00
CA VAL A 257 -2.62 -19.02 1.03
C VAL A 257 -2.67 -17.61 0.42
N GLY A 258 -3.84 -16.97 0.50
CA GLY A 258 -4.03 -15.64 -0.11
C GLY A 258 -5.46 -15.26 -0.49
N LEU A 259 -6.43 -16.18 -0.63
CA LEU A 259 -7.82 -15.80 -0.89
C LEU A 259 -8.86 -16.62 -0.14
N CYS A 260 -9.89 -15.93 0.34
CA CYS A 260 -11.08 -16.51 0.94
C CYS A 260 -11.79 -17.47 -0.01
N SER A 261 -12.14 -18.65 0.49
CA SER A 261 -13.15 -19.50 -0.14
C SER A 261 -14.29 -19.85 0.83
N CYS A 262 -15.50 -20.03 0.27
CA CYS A 262 -16.68 -20.55 0.94
C CYS A 262 -17.06 -21.90 0.31
N ARG A 263 -17.21 -22.93 1.14
CA ARG A 263 -17.69 -24.25 0.71
C ARG A 263 -19.22 -24.26 0.72
N ARG A 264 -19.84 -24.73 -0.36
CA ARG A 264 -21.21 -25.30 -0.33
C ARG A 264 -21.03 -26.81 -0.14
N MET A 265 -21.45 -27.33 1.00
CA MET A 265 -21.63 -28.77 1.19
C MET A 265 -23.11 -29.04 1.06
N ASP A 266 -23.54 -29.50 -0.10
CA ASP A 266 -24.88 -30.05 -0.29
C ASP A 266 -24.98 -31.33 0.55
N TRP A 267 -25.80 -31.30 1.59
CA TRP A 267 -26.30 -32.51 2.21
C TRP A 267 -27.64 -32.82 1.56
N SER A 268 -27.65 -33.84 0.71
CA SER A 268 -28.87 -34.50 0.26
C SER A 268 -29.56 -35.18 1.45
N LYS A 269 -30.80 -34.76 1.72
CA LYS A 269 -31.93 -35.63 2.04
C LYS A 269 -33.19 -35.01 1.46
#